data_AF-A0A814QEK3-F1
#
_entry.id   AF-A0A814QEK3-F1
#
_cell.length_a   1.000
_cell.length_b   1.000
_cell.length_c   1.000
_cell.angle_alpha   90.00
_cell.angle_beta   90.00
_cell.angle_gamma   90.00
#
_symmetry.space_group_name_H-M   'P 1'
#
loop_
_entity.id
_entity.type
_entity.pdbx_description
1 polymer ?
#
loop_
_entity_poly.entity_id
_entity_poly.type
_entity_poly.pdbx_seq_one_letter_code
_entity_poly.pdbx_strand_id
1 'polypeptide(L)'
;MYSDKDRCEVLQIIAKRPNLTVAQFRASVEAIDDISADNYKGACIKAFLVHEQLTAQNLDVILSAAGTMHSSGDMQGVFLELIRNRYLNAKHLSSILYGIAEISNDSHKSFVLCQLAPRLPKSNSNIREAYFEAANSIYSDKQKAAASMAFV
;
A
#
# COMPACT_ATOMS: atom_id res chain seq x y z
N MET A 1 24.38 10.92 -12.63
CA MET A 1 23.34 9.96 -12.21
C MET A 1 22.49 10.67 -11.18
N TYR A 2 21.17 10.82 -11.41
CA TYR A 2 20.28 11.47 -10.44
C TYR A 2 20.06 10.57 -9.22
N SER A 3 20.00 11.15 -8.02
CA SER A 3 19.72 10.38 -6.80
C SER A 3 18.23 10.03 -6.70
N ASP A 4 17.91 9.03 -5.88
CA ASP A 4 16.51 8.68 -5.56
C ASP A 4 15.75 9.84 -4.92
N LYS A 5 16.45 10.67 -4.17
CA LYS A 5 15.90 11.92 -3.62
C LYS A 5 15.48 12.86 -4.75
N ASP A 6 16.38 13.14 -5.70
CA ASP A 6 16.09 14.05 -6.83
C ASP A 6 14.93 13.53 -7.68
N ARG A 7 14.91 12.21 -7.95
CA ARG A 7 13.81 11.55 -8.66
C ARG A 7 12.48 11.73 -7.91
N CYS A 8 12.48 11.48 -6.61
CA CYS A 8 11.25 11.61 -5.85
C CYS A 8 10.79 13.06 -5.72
N GLU A 9 11.69 14.03 -5.57
CA GLU A 9 11.34 15.45 -5.54
C GLU A 9 10.63 15.87 -6.85
N VAL A 10 11.14 15.44 -8.01
CA VAL A 10 10.49 15.70 -9.30
C VAL A 10 9.10 15.06 -9.37
N LEU A 11 8.97 13.79 -8.96
CA LEU A 11 7.69 13.10 -8.95
C LEU A 11 6.68 13.72 -7.98
N GLN A 12 7.12 14.22 -6.83
CA GLN A 12 6.27 14.96 -5.89
C GLN A 12 5.83 16.33 -6.43
N ILE A 13 6.67 17.00 -7.22
CA ILE A 13 6.26 18.21 -7.94
C ILE A 13 5.19 17.86 -8.98
N ILE A 14 5.38 16.78 -9.73
CA ILE A 14 4.40 16.29 -10.71
C ILE A 14 3.06 15.95 -10.03
N ALA A 15 3.10 15.25 -8.89
CA ALA A 15 1.92 14.88 -8.10
C ALA A 15 1.14 16.09 -7.53
N LYS A 16 1.68 17.31 -7.60
CA LYS A 16 0.98 18.55 -7.22
C LYS A 16 0.42 19.31 -8.41
N ARG A 17 0.73 18.90 -9.64
CA ARG A 17 0.27 19.60 -10.84
C ARG A 17 -1.20 19.28 -11.07
N PRO A 18 -2.08 20.29 -11.20
CA PRO A 18 -3.44 20.04 -11.62
C PRO A 18 -3.48 19.53 -13.07
N ASN A 19 -4.54 18.80 -13.42
CA ASN A 19 -4.84 18.35 -14.78
C ASN A 19 -3.79 17.42 -15.41
N LEU A 20 -3.13 16.55 -14.64
CA LEU A 20 -2.44 15.42 -15.25
C LEU A 20 -3.44 14.58 -16.05
N THR A 21 -3.08 14.18 -17.25
CA THR A 21 -3.83 13.13 -17.97
C THR A 21 -3.68 11.80 -17.23
N VAL A 22 -4.62 10.87 -17.43
CA VAL A 22 -4.49 9.50 -16.89
C VAL A 22 -3.19 8.85 -17.32
N ALA A 23 -2.75 9.05 -18.57
CA ALA A 23 -1.48 8.53 -19.08
C ALA A 23 -0.28 9.12 -18.35
N GLN A 24 -0.26 10.44 -18.09
CA GLN A 24 0.81 11.08 -17.34
C GLN A 24 0.83 10.64 -15.87
N PHE A 25 -0.34 10.51 -15.24
CA PHE A 25 -0.43 9.96 -13.88
C PHE A 25 0.17 8.56 -13.83
N ARG A 26 -0.24 7.66 -14.73
CA ARG A 26 0.27 6.29 -14.77
C ARG A 26 1.78 6.24 -14.99
N ALA A 27 2.29 6.94 -16.00
CA ALA A 27 3.72 6.97 -16.29
C ALA A 27 4.53 7.53 -15.12
N SER A 28 3.98 8.49 -14.37
CA SER A 28 4.65 9.04 -13.18
C SER A 28 4.69 8.03 -12.03
N VAL A 29 3.62 7.25 -11.84
CA VAL A 29 3.60 6.18 -10.84
C VAL A 29 4.52 5.04 -11.24
N GLU A 30 4.53 4.63 -12.52
CA GLU A 30 5.44 3.60 -13.04
C GLU A 30 6.91 4.01 -12.87
N ALA A 31 7.23 5.30 -13.04
CA ALA A 31 8.58 5.83 -12.77
C ALA A 31 9.01 5.78 -11.29
N ILE A 32 8.09 5.53 -10.35
CA ILE A 32 8.43 5.31 -8.94
C ILE A 32 9.22 4.00 -8.78
N ASP A 33 9.02 3.02 -9.66
CA ASP A 33 9.71 1.72 -9.55
C ASP A 33 11.23 1.85 -9.72
N ASP A 34 11.70 2.90 -10.39
CA ASP A 34 13.12 3.23 -10.57
C ASP A 34 13.78 3.84 -9.31
N ILE A 35 13.00 4.10 -8.25
CA ILE A 35 13.50 4.55 -6.94
C ILE A 35 13.85 3.33 -6.10
N SER A 36 15.11 3.20 -5.68
CA SER A 36 15.58 2.05 -4.89
C SER A 36 15.29 2.20 -3.40
N ALA A 37 15.40 3.41 -2.85
CA ALA A 37 15.22 3.65 -1.42
C ALA A 37 13.74 3.80 -1.04
N ASP A 38 13.24 2.88 -0.20
CA ASP A 38 11.82 2.75 0.14
C ASP A 38 11.22 3.96 0.85
N ASN A 39 12.03 4.73 1.59
CA ASN A 39 11.58 5.97 2.20
C ASN A 39 11.16 7.00 1.14
N TYR A 40 11.93 7.14 0.04
CA TYR A 40 11.58 8.00 -1.07
C TYR A 40 10.46 7.40 -1.92
N LYS A 41 10.53 6.10 -2.24
CA LYS A 41 9.46 5.38 -2.97
C LYS A 41 8.11 5.55 -2.28
N GLY A 42 8.05 5.29 -0.98
CA GLY A 42 6.85 5.44 -0.16
C GLY A 42 6.37 6.90 -0.06
N ALA A 43 7.29 7.87 0.02
CA ALA A 43 6.93 9.29 0.01
C ALA A 43 6.30 9.72 -1.32
N CYS A 44 6.78 9.17 -2.44
CA CYS A 44 6.24 9.41 -3.77
C CYS A 44 4.88 8.73 -3.97
N ILE A 45 4.72 7.46 -3.56
CA ILE A 45 3.43 6.76 -3.59
C ILE A 45 2.35 7.56 -2.84
N LYS A 46 2.66 8.01 -1.61
CA LYS A 46 1.74 8.81 -0.79
C LYS A 46 1.35 10.13 -1.45
N ALA A 47 2.25 10.76 -2.21
CA ALA A 47 1.93 11.98 -2.93
C ALA A 47 0.90 11.75 -4.05
N PHE A 48 0.96 10.61 -4.76
CA PHE A 48 -0.02 10.27 -5.79
C PHE A 48 -1.34 9.73 -5.22
N LEU A 49 -1.36 9.24 -3.98
CA LEU A 49 -2.59 8.76 -3.32
C LEU A 49 -3.61 9.87 -3.02
N VAL A 50 -3.18 11.13 -3.00
CA VAL A 50 -4.05 12.29 -2.75
C VAL A 50 -4.38 13.08 -4.01
N HIS A 51 -3.89 12.63 -5.17
CA HIS A 51 -4.05 13.34 -6.43
C HIS A 51 -5.45 13.15 -7.03
N GLU A 52 -5.98 14.17 -7.72
CA GLU A 52 -7.33 14.17 -8.29
C GLU A 52 -7.56 13.09 -9.36
N GLN A 53 -6.49 12.68 -10.05
CA GLN A 53 -6.55 11.59 -11.04
C GLN A 53 -6.68 10.22 -10.41
N LEU A 54 -6.56 10.07 -9.08
CA LEU A 54 -6.73 8.77 -8.45
C LEU A 54 -8.19 8.31 -8.58
N THR A 55 -8.36 7.12 -9.12
CA THR A 55 -9.62 6.43 -9.37
C THR A 55 -9.45 4.95 -9.00
N ALA A 56 -10.54 4.18 -9.01
CA ALA A 56 -10.43 2.73 -8.87
C ALA A 56 -9.60 2.10 -9.99
N GLN A 57 -9.62 2.64 -11.21
CA GLN A 57 -8.95 2.03 -12.37
C GLN A 57 -7.43 2.16 -12.33
N ASN A 58 -6.90 3.25 -11.77
CA ASN A 58 -5.46 3.49 -11.67
C ASN A 58 -4.91 3.34 -10.25
N LEU A 59 -5.72 2.85 -9.30
CA LEU A 59 -5.19 2.41 -8.00
C LEU A 59 -4.31 1.17 -8.15
N ASP A 60 -4.58 0.30 -9.14
CA ASP A 60 -3.77 -0.88 -9.44
C ASP A 60 -2.29 -0.55 -9.68
N VAL A 61 -1.98 0.57 -10.36
CA VAL A 61 -0.57 0.96 -10.62
C VAL A 61 0.13 1.42 -9.34
N ILE A 62 -0.60 2.06 -8.42
CA ILE A 62 -0.07 2.44 -7.10
C ILE A 62 0.19 1.18 -6.25
N LEU A 63 -0.73 0.22 -6.27
CA LEU A 63 -0.58 -1.05 -5.55
C LEU A 63 0.61 -1.85 -6.07
N SER A 64 0.82 -1.86 -7.40
CA SER A 64 2.01 -2.46 -8.02
C SER A 64 3.29 -1.84 -7.47
N ALA A 65 3.40 -0.51 -7.49
CA ALA A 65 4.57 0.19 -6.97
C ALA A 65 4.81 -0.08 -5.47
N ALA A 66 3.75 -0.08 -4.66
CA ALA A 66 3.82 -0.42 -3.23
C ALA A 66 4.29 -1.86 -2.98
N GLY A 67 3.92 -2.80 -3.86
CA GLY A 67 4.35 -4.21 -3.79
C GLY A 67 5.84 -4.44 -4.05
N THR A 68 6.56 -3.44 -4.58
CA THR A 68 8.01 -3.52 -4.81
C THR A 68 8.86 -3.03 -3.62
N MET A 69 8.20 -2.66 -2.51
CA MET A 69 8.86 -2.16 -1.30
C MET A 69 9.29 -3.32 -0.38
N HIS A 70 10.32 -3.09 0.45
CA HIS A 70 10.89 -4.09 1.36
C HIS A 70 11.04 -3.61 2.81
N SER A 71 11.21 -2.31 3.04
CA SER A 71 11.30 -1.70 4.37
C SER A 71 9.95 -1.79 5.07
N SER A 72 9.85 -2.65 6.08
CA SER A 72 8.61 -2.86 6.84
C SER A 72 8.02 -1.56 7.42
N GLY A 73 8.85 -0.61 7.81
CA GLY A 73 8.39 0.69 8.34
C GLY A 73 7.77 1.57 7.26
N ASP A 74 8.40 1.65 6.09
CA ASP A 74 7.88 2.42 4.96
C ASP A 74 6.64 1.77 4.36
N MET A 75 6.64 0.45 4.22
CA MET A 75 5.48 -0.36 3.82
C MET A 75 4.29 -0.11 4.75
N GLN A 76 4.49 -0.16 6.07
CA GLN A 76 3.42 0.18 7.04
C GLN A 76 2.83 1.55 6.74
N GLY A 77 3.68 2.57 6.56
CA GLY A 77 3.22 3.93 6.27
C GLY A 77 2.41 4.03 4.97
N VAL A 78 2.81 3.32 3.92
CA VAL A 78 2.11 3.29 2.64
C VAL A 78 0.79 2.53 2.73
N PHE A 79 0.77 1.34 3.33
CA PHE A 79 -0.46 0.55 3.45
C PHE A 79 -1.50 1.21 4.35
N LEU A 80 -1.09 1.89 5.43
CA LEU A 80 -2.03 2.66 6.26
C LEU A 80 -2.71 3.80 5.48
N GLU A 81 -2.03 4.40 4.50
CA GLU A 81 -2.64 5.42 3.66
C GLU A 81 -3.52 4.79 2.57
N LEU A 82 -3.08 3.68 1.98
CA LEU A 82 -3.88 2.92 1.01
C LEU A 82 -5.23 2.48 1.56
N ILE A 83 -5.27 1.92 2.78
CA ILE A 83 -6.52 1.40 3.38
C ILE A 83 -7.56 2.49 3.68
N ARG A 84 -7.13 3.76 3.74
CA ARG A 84 -8.01 4.92 3.92
C ARG A 84 -8.68 5.35 2.62
N ASN A 85 -8.22 4.85 1.48
CA ASN A 85 -8.71 5.25 0.18
C ASN A 85 -10.17 4.80 -0.06
N ARG A 86 -10.98 5.69 -0.62
CA ARG A 86 -12.41 5.44 -0.89
C ARG A 86 -12.69 4.59 -2.14
N TYR A 87 -11.69 4.38 -2.99
CA TYR A 87 -11.82 3.63 -4.26
C TYR A 87 -11.49 2.14 -4.13
N LEU A 88 -11.31 1.64 -2.91
CA LEU A 88 -11.03 0.23 -2.66
C LEU A 88 -12.23 -0.64 -3.02
N ASN A 89 -11.97 -1.67 -3.82
CA ASN A 89 -12.90 -2.75 -4.12
C ASN A 89 -12.31 -4.07 -3.60
N ALA A 90 -13.04 -5.18 -3.73
CA ALA A 90 -12.57 -6.49 -3.25
C ALA A 90 -11.19 -6.90 -3.83
N LYS A 91 -10.95 -6.64 -5.12
CA LYS A 91 -9.65 -6.92 -5.76
C LYS A 91 -8.53 -6.10 -5.09
N HIS A 92 -8.74 -4.80 -4.89
CA HIS A 92 -7.75 -3.94 -4.23
C HIS A 92 -7.47 -4.39 -2.79
N LEU A 93 -8.52 -4.81 -2.05
CA LEU A 93 -8.36 -5.33 -0.69
C LEU A 93 -7.53 -6.61 -0.67
N SER A 94 -7.76 -7.54 -1.60
CA SER A 94 -6.90 -8.73 -1.76
C SER A 94 -5.45 -8.35 -2.05
N SER A 95 -5.19 -7.44 -3.00
CA SER A 95 -3.83 -6.97 -3.31
C SER A 95 -3.14 -6.31 -2.12
N ILE A 96 -3.88 -5.52 -1.33
CA ILE A 96 -3.37 -4.92 -0.10
C ILE A 96 -3.02 -6.00 0.93
N LEU A 97 -3.87 -7.01 1.11
CA LEU A 97 -3.61 -8.10 2.06
C LEU A 97 -2.36 -8.91 1.67
N TYR A 98 -2.18 -9.20 0.39
CA TYR A 98 -0.95 -9.83 -0.10
C TYR A 98 0.28 -8.94 0.15
N GLY A 99 0.19 -7.64 -0.14
CA GLY A 99 1.30 -6.71 0.15
C GLY A 99 1.62 -6.57 1.65
N ILE A 100 0.61 -6.66 2.52
CA ILE A 100 0.80 -6.67 3.98
C ILE A 100 1.49 -7.95 4.44
N ALA A 101 1.19 -9.10 3.83
CA ALA A 101 1.83 -10.37 4.16
C ALA A 101 3.37 -10.33 3.96
N GLU A 102 3.84 -9.53 3.02
CA GLU A 102 5.27 -9.31 2.74
C GLU A 102 6.00 -8.43 3.77
N ILE A 103 5.28 -7.74 4.67
CA ILE A 103 5.92 -6.93 5.73
C ILE A 103 6.69 -7.85 6.68
N SER A 104 8.02 -7.81 6.67
CA SER A 104 8.82 -8.73 7.49
C SER A 104 8.70 -8.50 9.00
N ASN A 105 8.47 -7.26 9.45
CA ASN A 105 8.29 -6.96 10.87
C ASN A 105 6.86 -7.30 11.32
N ASP A 106 6.74 -8.33 12.16
CA ASP A 106 5.46 -8.80 12.71
C ASP A 106 4.65 -7.71 13.44
N SER A 107 5.31 -6.77 14.14
CA SER A 107 4.62 -5.67 14.82
C SER A 107 3.96 -4.72 13.82
N HIS A 108 4.66 -4.40 12.74
CA HIS A 108 4.13 -3.55 11.68
C HIS A 108 3.03 -4.28 10.91
N LYS A 109 3.25 -5.55 10.54
CA LYS A 109 2.25 -6.39 9.86
C LYS A 109 0.95 -6.48 10.66
N SER A 110 1.05 -6.86 11.94
CA SER A 110 -0.08 -6.94 12.87
C SER A 110 -0.79 -5.60 13.02
N PHE A 111 -0.04 -4.51 13.16
CA PHE A 111 -0.62 -3.17 13.26
C PHE A 111 -1.47 -2.82 12.03
N VAL A 112 -0.95 -3.00 10.82
CA VAL A 112 -1.70 -2.70 9.59
C VAL A 112 -2.94 -3.61 9.46
N LEU A 113 -2.80 -4.91 9.75
CA LEU A 113 -3.94 -5.84 9.72
C LEU A 113 -5.05 -5.41 10.69
N CYS A 114 -4.69 -5.04 11.92
CA CYS A 114 -5.66 -4.53 12.90
C CYS A 114 -6.36 -3.26 12.43
N GLN A 115 -5.68 -2.36 11.72
CA GLN A 115 -6.30 -1.15 11.16
C GLN A 115 -7.21 -1.44 9.96
N LEU A 116 -6.89 -2.48 9.18
CA LEU A 116 -7.66 -2.86 8.00
C LEU A 116 -8.90 -3.69 8.36
N ALA A 117 -8.81 -4.58 9.35
CA ALA A 117 -9.86 -5.56 9.68
C ALA A 117 -11.28 -4.97 9.83
N PRO A 118 -11.51 -3.82 10.50
CA PRO A 118 -12.84 -3.22 10.63
C PRO A 118 -13.47 -2.76 9.31
N ARG A 119 -12.67 -2.65 8.24
CA ARG A 119 -13.07 -2.14 6.92
C ARG A 119 -13.30 -3.26 5.91
N LEU A 120 -12.97 -4.51 6.26
CA LEU A 120 -13.08 -5.64 5.35
C LEU A 120 -14.50 -6.20 5.29
N PRO A 121 -14.99 -6.60 4.10
CA PRO A 121 -16.26 -7.32 3.98
C PRO A 121 -16.09 -8.75 4.52
N LYS A 122 -16.27 -8.92 5.84
CA LYS A 122 -16.04 -10.21 6.55
C LYS A 122 -16.84 -11.39 6.01
N SER A 123 -17.94 -11.15 5.29
CA SER A 123 -18.76 -12.18 4.63
C SER A 123 -18.11 -12.76 3.36
N ASN A 124 -17.18 -12.03 2.74
CA ASN A 124 -16.47 -12.48 1.53
C ASN A 124 -15.38 -13.51 1.90
N SER A 125 -15.50 -14.74 1.40
CA SER A 125 -14.57 -15.84 1.68
C SER A 125 -13.14 -15.53 1.23
N ASN A 126 -12.98 -14.99 0.02
CA ASN A 126 -11.64 -14.72 -0.54
C ASN A 126 -10.90 -13.65 0.27
N ILE A 127 -11.62 -12.62 0.74
CA ILE A 127 -11.04 -11.59 1.61
C ILE A 127 -10.69 -12.16 2.98
N ARG A 128 -11.56 -13.01 3.53
CA ARG A 128 -11.32 -13.69 4.80
C ARG A 128 -10.09 -14.58 4.72
N GLU A 129 -9.96 -15.38 3.67
CA GLU A 129 -8.81 -16.26 3.43
C GLU A 129 -7.52 -15.46 3.31
N ALA A 130 -7.49 -14.44 2.45
CA ALA A 130 -6.32 -13.57 2.29
C ALA A 130 -5.93 -12.85 3.60
N TYR A 131 -6.91 -12.47 4.42
CA TYR A 131 -6.63 -11.88 5.73
C TYR A 131 -5.96 -12.86 6.67
N PHE A 132 -6.50 -14.07 6.79
CA PHE A 132 -5.91 -15.08 7.67
C PHE A 132 -4.59 -15.63 7.15
N GLU A 133 -4.37 -15.67 5.83
CA GLU A 133 -3.05 -15.96 5.25
C GLU A 133 -2.01 -14.93 5.72
N ALA A 134 -2.31 -13.64 5.60
CA ALA A 134 -1.45 -12.56 6.09
C ALA A 134 -1.25 -12.63 7.61
N ALA A 135 -2.30 -12.86 8.39
CA ALA A 135 -2.21 -12.99 9.85
C ALA A 135 -1.41 -14.24 10.28
N ASN A 136 -1.51 -15.33 9.54
CA ASN A 136 -0.78 -16.58 9.83
C ASN A 136 0.71 -16.48 9.50
N SER A 137 1.10 -15.55 8.63
CA SER A 137 2.50 -15.23 8.34
C SER A 137 3.20 -14.40 9.44
N ILE A 138 2.50 -14.09 10.54
CA ILE A 138 3.08 -13.47 11.74
C ILE A 138 3.68 -14.55 12.64
N TYR A 139 4.95 -14.42 13.01
CA TYR A 139 5.64 -15.38 13.87
C TYR A 139 5.38 -15.13 15.36
N SER A 140 5.29 -13.87 15.80
CA SER A 140 4.99 -13.53 17.18
C SER A 140 3.56 -13.90 17.56
N ASP A 141 3.38 -14.85 18.47
CA ASP A 141 2.07 -15.29 18.97
C ASP A 141 1.20 -14.13 19.45
N LYS A 142 1.78 -13.16 20.18
CA LYS A 142 1.06 -11.98 20.68
C LYS A 142 0.49 -11.15 19.53
N GLN A 143 1.29 -10.90 18.49
CA GLN A 143 0.90 -10.06 17.36
C GLN A 143 -0.05 -10.80 16.41
N LYS A 144 0.16 -12.11 16.23
CA LYS A 144 -0.75 -12.98 15.49
C LYS A 144 -2.13 -13.05 16.16
N ALA A 145 -2.17 -13.21 17.47
CA ALA A 145 -3.40 -13.22 18.24
C ALA A 145 -4.14 -11.88 18.13
N ALA A 146 -3.44 -10.76 18.26
CA ALA A 146 -4.03 -9.42 18.09
C ALA A 146 -4.64 -9.24 16.69
N ALA A 147 -3.91 -9.59 15.64
CA ALA A 147 -4.40 -9.50 14.26
C ALA A 147 -5.60 -10.44 14.03
N SER A 148 -5.54 -11.67 14.51
CA SER A 148 -6.64 -12.63 14.35
C SER A 148 -7.91 -12.16 15.06
N MET A 149 -7.79 -11.63 16.29
CA MET A 149 -8.92 -11.10 17.06
C MET A 149 -9.55 -9.87 16.40
N ALA A 150 -8.78 -9.01 15.74
CA ALA A 150 -9.31 -7.82 15.07
C ALA A 150 -10.28 -8.15 13.92
N PHE A 151 -10.21 -9.36 13.34
CA PHE A 151 -11.08 -9.79 12.24
C PHE A 151 -12.35 -10.50 12.70
N VAL A 152 -12.41 -10.97 13.95
CA VAL A 152 -13.64 -11.51 14.56
C VAL A 152 -14.64 -10.38 14.77
#